data_AF-A0A392MZC8-F1
#
_entry.id   AF-A0A392MZC8-F1
#
_cell.length_a   1.000
_cell.length_b   1.000
_cell.length_c   1.000
_cell.angle_alpha   90.00
_cell.angle_beta   90.00
_cell.angle_gamma   90.00
#
_symmetry.space_group_name_H-M   'P 1'
#
loop_
_entity.id
_entity.type
_entity.pdbx_description
1 polymer ?
#
loop_
_entity_poly.entity_id
_entity_poly.type
_entity_poly.pdbx_seq_one_letter_code
_entity_poly.pdbx_strand_id
1 'polypeptide(L)'
;IELNFFDPMHSSTSSSIDCSDQRCNTGTCQNNQCSYNLKYGIVGGTSCATSGYYVSDRLHFNTISQGVLTKNSSAPIVFGCSNHRSGYLSKSEKALDGIIGFGHQDISVISQLSAQGVTPRVFSHCLRGDITGGGALVMGEVVEPDIVYTPLVLSQ
;
A
#
# COMPACT_ATOMS: atom_id res chain seq x y z
N ILE A 1 2.41 22.30 4.37
CA ILE A 1 1.42 21.23 4.56
C ILE A 1 1.82 20.50 5.84
N GLU A 2 0.93 20.48 6.83
CA GLU A 2 1.14 19.70 8.05
C GLU A 2 0.87 18.23 7.75
N LEU A 3 1.73 17.33 8.23
CA LEU A 3 1.65 15.90 7.96
C LEU A 3 1.00 15.20 9.15
N ASN A 4 0.03 14.34 8.87
CA ASN A 4 -0.67 13.51 9.85
C ASN A 4 -0.05 12.12 9.83
N PHE A 5 1.05 11.96 10.56
CA PHE A 5 1.70 10.66 10.63
C PHE A 5 0.85 9.65 11.40
N PHE A 6 0.79 8.44 10.86
CA PHE A 6 0.30 7.29 11.58
C PHE A 6 1.18 7.04 12.81
N ASP A 7 0.57 6.94 13.98
CA ASP A 7 1.23 6.58 15.23
C ASP A 7 0.79 5.17 15.68
N PRO A 8 1.67 4.15 15.54
CA PRO A 8 1.39 2.80 15.99
C PRO A 8 1.00 2.71 17.47
N MET A 9 1.53 3.59 18.33
CA MET A 9 1.31 3.54 19.78
C MET A 9 -0.13 3.95 20.16
N HIS A 10 -0.80 4.70 19.31
CA HIS A 10 -2.17 5.17 19.55
C HIS A 10 -3.23 4.25 18.92
N SER A 11 -2.83 3.17 18.24
CA SER A 11 -3.73 2.18 17.69
C SER A 11 -3.73 0.90 18.53
N SER A 12 -4.88 0.58 19.12
CA SER A 12 -5.07 -0.64 19.92
C SER A 12 -4.93 -1.94 19.13
N THR A 13 -4.94 -1.88 17.80
CA THR A 13 -4.80 -3.04 16.91
C THR A 13 -3.44 -3.09 16.21
N SER A 14 -2.56 -2.11 16.47
CA SER A 14 -1.22 -2.10 15.91
C SER A 14 -0.30 -3.09 16.61
N SER A 15 0.57 -3.73 15.85
CA SER A 15 1.62 -4.63 16.35
C SER A 15 2.89 -4.50 15.51
N SER A 16 4.05 -4.64 16.15
CA SER A 16 5.33 -4.71 15.43
C SER A 16 5.47 -6.05 14.72
N ILE A 17 6.14 -6.04 13.57
CA ILE A 17 6.56 -7.27 12.91
C ILE A 17 7.96 -7.63 13.37
N ASP A 18 8.07 -8.79 14.01
CA ASP A 18 9.34 -9.31 14.49
C ASP A 18 10.11 -10.05 13.38
N CYS A 19 11.41 -10.24 13.56
CA CYS A 19 12.26 -10.87 12.55
C CYS A 19 11.93 -12.34 12.28
N SER A 20 11.35 -13.06 13.25
CA SER A 20 10.94 -14.45 13.09
C SER A 20 9.59 -14.61 12.38
N ASP A 21 8.87 -13.51 12.15
CA ASP A 21 7.61 -13.53 11.44
C ASP A 21 7.85 -13.86 9.96
N GLN A 22 7.07 -14.79 9.40
CA GLN A 22 7.16 -15.17 7.99
C GLN A 22 6.93 -13.97 7.05
N ARG A 23 6.21 -12.94 7.51
CA ARG A 23 5.97 -11.71 6.76
C ARG A 23 7.22 -10.82 6.66
N CYS A 24 8.28 -11.13 7.42
CA CYS A 24 9.58 -10.46 7.36
C CYS A 24 10.52 -11.00 6.26
N ASN A 25 10.09 -11.95 5.42
CA ASN A 25 10.95 -12.61 4.44
C ASN A 25 11.71 -11.66 3.49
N THR A 26 11.15 -10.47 3.19
CA THR A 26 11.77 -9.47 2.30
C THR A 26 12.48 -8.34 3.04
N GLY A 27 12.44 -8.36 4.38
CA GLY A 27 13.00 -7.32 5.24
C GLY A 27 14.42 -7.63 5.72
N THR A 28 14.99 -6.69 6.47
CA THR A 28 16.24 -6.87 7.20
C THR A 28 15.94 -6.86 8.70
N CYS A 29 16.55 -7.77 9.46
CA CYS A 29 16.37 -7.78 10.90
C CYS A 29 17.26 -6.74 11.61
N GLN A 30 16.66 -5.88 12.43
CA GLN A 30 17.38 -4.94 13.29
C GLN A 30 16.74 -4.92 14.68
N ASN A 31 17.47 -5.30 15.73
CA ASN A 31 16.97 -5.34 17.11
C ASN A 31 15.64 -6.11 17.28
N ASN A 32 15.55 -7.30 16.65
CA ASN A 32 14.33 -8.12 16.57
C ASN A 32 13.13 -7.48 15.82
N GLN A 33 13.30 -6.30 15.24
CA GLN A 33 12.29 -5.63 14.43
C GLN A 33 12.57 -5.85 12.93
N CYS A 34 11.53 -6.14 12.17
CA CYS A 34 11.62 -6.30 10.73
C CYS A 34 11.67 -4.93 10.03
N SER A 35 12.82 -4.59 9.45
CA SER A 35 13.07 -3.33 8.77
C SER A 35 12.97 -3.44 7.25
N TYR A 36 12.68 -2.32 6.58
CA TYR A 36 12.65 -2.23 5.12
C TYR A 36 13.45 -1.04 4.61
N ASN A 37 13.88 -1.17 3.35
CA ASN A 37 14.48 -0.10 2.58
C ASN A 37 13.90 -0.15 1.16
N LEU A 38 13.22 0.92 0.74
CA LEU A 38 12.60 1.02 -0.56
C LEU A 38 13.18 2.21 -1.33
N LYS A 39 13.56 1.96 -2.59
CA LYS A 39 14.04 2.98 -3.53
C LYS A 39 12.97 3.20 -4.59
N TYR A 40 12.51 4.44 -4.72
CA TYR A 40 11.51 4.84 -5.72
C TYR A 40 12.14 5.33 -7.04
N GLY A 41 13.47 5.38 -7.10
CA GLY A 41 14.22 5.83 -8.28
C GLY A 41 14.77 7.25 -8.13
N ILE A 42 15.05 7.89 -9.26
CA ILE A 42 15.62 9.24 -9.32
C ILE A 42 14.55 10.17 -9.89
N VAL A 43 14.18 11.18 -9.11
CA VAL A 43 13.26 12.25 -9.53
C VAL A 43 14.07 13.54 -9.53
N GLY A 44 14.03 14.33 -10.60
CA GLY A 44 14.74 15.62 -10.67
C GLY A 44 16.22 15.55 -10.28
N GLY A 45 16.93 14.49 -10.70
CA GLY A 45 18.36 14.28 -10.38
C GLY A 45 18.64 13.82 -8.94
N THR A 46 17.62 13.62 -8.10
CA THR A 46 17.79 13.21 -6.69
C THR A 46 17.21 11.82 -6.45
N SER A 47 18.00 10.95 -5.80
CA SER A 47 17.52 9.62 -5.39
C SER A 47 16.46 9.73 -4.28
N CYS A 48 15.30 9.12 -4.53
CA CYS A 48 14.18 9.09 -3.61
C CYS A 48 14.05 7.70 -2.99
N ALA A 49 14.14 7.64 -1.68
CA ALA A 49 14.05 6.39 -0.92
C ALA A 49 13.35 6.62 0.41
N THR A 50 12.86 5.52 0.98
CA THR A 50 12.29 5.47 2.32
C THR A 50 12.80 4.23 3.04
N SER A 51 12.97 4.35 4.35
CA SER A 51 13.28 3.22 5.22
C SER A 51 12.54 3.35 6.55
N GLY A 52 12.40 2.21 7.21
CA GLY A 52 11.67 2.11 8.46
C GLY A 52 11.48 0.65 8.84
N TYR A 53 10.40 0.38 9.57
CA TYR A 53 10.05 -0.94 10.04
C TYR A 53 8.63 -1.33 9.68
N TYR A 54 8.38 -2.62 9.59
CA TYR A 54 7.05 -3.15 9.33
C TYR A 54 6.22 -3.20 10.60
N VAL A 55 4.96 -2.79 10.45
CA VAL A 55 3.91 -2.90 11.46
C VAL A 55 2.72 -3.59 10.83
N SER A 56 1.92 -4.29 11.65
CA SER A 56 0.59 -4.75 11.26
C SER A 56 -0.47 -3.91 11.93
N ASP A 57 -1.49 -3.51 11.17
CA ASP A 57 -2.70 -2.88 11.72
C ASP A 57 -3.90 -3.11 10.79
N ARG A 58 -5.10 -2.67 11.19
CA ARG A 58 -6.33 -2.82 10.43
C ARG A 58 -6.46 -1.71 9.38
N LEU A 59 -6.57 -2.12 8.11
CA LEU A 59 -7.06 -1.25 7.05
C LEU A 59 -8.59 -1.27 7.06
N HIS A 60 -9.21 -0.10 7.16
CA HIS A 60 -10.66 0.05 7.06
C HIS A 60 -11.07 0.41 5.63
N PHE A 61 -12.11 -0.23 5.14
CA PHE A 61 -12.62 -0.03 3.78
C PHE A 61 -14.10 -0.39 3.69
N ASN A 62 -14.73 0.05 2.61
CA ASN A 62 -16.05 -0.44 2.23
C ASN A 62 -15.88 -1.57 1.22
N THR A 63 -16.77 -2.55 1.28
CA THR A 63 -16.81 -3.64 0.31
C THR A 63 -18.08 -3.53 -0.52
N ILE A 64 -17.98 -3.91 -1.79
CA ILE A 64 -19.13 -3.98 -2.70
C ILE A 64 -19.12 -5.37 -3.28
N SER A 65 -20.17 -6.14 -3.01
CA SER A 65 -20.33 -7.49 -3.54
C SER A 65 -21.76 -7.63 -4.08
N GLN A 66 -21.89 -8.04 -5.34
CA GLN A 66 -23.19 -8.19 -6.02
C GLN A 66 -24.07 -6.93 -5.93
N GLY A 67 -23.44 -5.75 -6.01
CA GLY A 67 -24.12 -4.45 -5.91
C GLY A 67 -24.48 -4.00 -4.48
N VAL A 68 -24.22 -4.83 -3.46
CA VAL A 68 -24.47 -4.50 -2.06
C VAL A 68 -23.23 -3.85 -1.44
N LEU A 69 -23.38 -2.60 -0.99
CA LEU A 69 -22.35 -1.86 -0.25
C LEU A 69 -22.39 -2.25 1.22
N THR A 70 -21.31 -2.88 1.71
CA THR A 70 -21.09 -3.10 3.14
C THR A 70 -20.07 -2.09 3.65
N LYS A 71 -20.49 -1.26 4.60
CA LYS A 71 -19.63 -0.24 5.22
C LYS A 71 -18.86 -0.82 6.40
N ASN A 72 -17.78 -0.14 6.79
CA ASN A 72 -17.00 -0.43 7.99
C ASN A 72 -16.36 -1.83 8.01
N SER A 73 -16.05 -2.38 6.84
CA SER A 73 -15.22 -3.58 6.76
C SER A 73 -13.78 -3.24 7.11
N SER A 74 -13.03 -4.23 7.57
CA SER A 74 -11.59 -4.07 7.79
C SER A 74 -10.87 -5.40 7.77
N ALA A 75 -9.59 -5.35 7.45
CA ALA A 75 -8.70 -6.50 7.48
C ALA A 75 -7.31 -6.09 8.00
N PRO A 76 -6.60 -6.98 8.72
CA PRO A 76 -5.22 -6.74 9.10
C PRO A 76 -4.34 -6.70 7.84
N ILE A 77 -3.46 -5.72 7.76
CA ILE A 77 -2.41 -5.61 6.75
C ILE A 77 -1.08 -5.34 7.44
N VAL A 78 0.01 -5.67 6.77
CA VAL A 78 1.37 -5.27 7.09
C VAL A 78 1.80 -4.14 6.17
N PHE A 79 2.35 -3.07 6.74
CA PHE A 79 2.84 -1.93 5.98
C PHE A 79 4.06 -1.31 6.66
N GLY A 80 4.77 -0.46 5.92
CA GLY A 80 5.99 0.19 6.40
C GLY A 80 5.69 1.47 7.17
N CYS A 81 6.13 1.54 8.43
CA CYS A 81 6.20 2.77 9.22
C CYS A 81 7.53 3.48 8.96
N SER A 82 7.51 4.53 8.13
CA SER A 82 8.72 5.22 7.66
C SER A 82 9.27 6.17 8.72
N ASN A 83 10.50 5.94 9.19
CA ASN A 83 11.22 6.86 10.08
C ASN A 83 12.31 7.67 9.35
N HIS A 84 12.63 7.32 8.10
CA HIS A 84 13.59 8.05 7.28
C HIS A 84 13.12 8.12 5.83
N ARG A 85 13.26 9.30 5.21
CA ARG A 85 12.83 9.61 3.84
C ARG A 85 13.89 10.50 3.18
N SER A 86 14.18 10.27 1.91
CA SER A 86 15.16 11.05 1.15
C SER A 86 14.58 11.63 -0.14
N GLY A 87 15.27 12.63 -0.69
CA GLY A 87 14.98 13.20 -1.99
C GLY A 87 13.70 14.03 -2.01
N TYR A 88 12.86 13.84 -3.04
CA TYR A 88 11.62 14.61 -3.15
C TYR A 88 10.59 14.25 -2.07
N LEU A 89 10.69 13.07 -1.45
CA LEU A 89 9.81 12.64 -0.37
C LEU A 89 10.06 13.38 0.95
N SER A 90 11.22 14.04 1.09
CA SER A 90 11.53 14.88 2.26
C SER A 90 11.18 16.36 2.04
N LYS A 91 10.68 16.74 0.85
CA LYS A 91 10.31 18.12 0.56
C LYS A 91 8.86 18.41 0.96
N SER A 92 8.64 19.52 1.66
CA SER A 92 7.33 19.91 2.20
C SER A 92 6.30 20.34 1.14
N GLU A 93 6.75 20.71 -0.06
CA GLU A 93 5.91 21.20 -1.16
C GLU A 93 5.00 20.11 -1.78
N LYS A 94 5.31 18.83 -1.55
CA LYS A 94 4.53 17.66 -2.00
C LYS A 94 4.35 16.65 -0.88
N ALA A 95 4.16 17.14 0.33
CA ALA A 95 4.04 16.32 1.52
C ALA A 95 2.80 15.39 1.39
N LEU A 96 3.05 14.08 1.42
CA LEU A 96 2.02 13.04 1.50
C LEU A 96 2.20 12.29 2.82
N ASP A 97 1.09 11.90 3.46
CA ASP A 97 1.13 11.15 4.72
C ASP A 97 1.60 9.70 4.52
N GLY A 98 1.52 9.18 3.29
CA GLY A 98 1.97 7.83 2.94
C GLY A 98 1.88 7.53 1.45
N ILE A 99 2.29 6.31 1.08
CA ILE A 99 2.25 5.78 -0.29
C ILE A 99 1.60 4.40 -0.24
N ILE A 100 0.57 4.19 -1.08
CA ILE A 100 -0.04 2.87 -1.28
C ILE A 100 0.56 2.27 -2.56
N GLY A 101 1.32 1.18 -2.40
CA GLY A 101 1.91 0.45 -3.52
C GLY A 101 1.03 -0.71 -4.00
N PHE A 102 0.73 -0.74 -5.30
CA PHE A 102 -0.01 -1.83 -5.96
C PHE A 102 0.92 -2.81 -6.72
N GLY A 103 2.17 -2.93 -6.28
CA GLY A 103 3.13 -3.85 -6.88
C GLY A 103 2.70 -5.31 -6.76
N HIS A 104 3.28 -6.18 -7.59
CA HIS A 104 2.94 -7.61 -7.62
C HIS A 104 3.52 -8.42 -6.43
N GLN A 105 4.29 -7.78 -5.54
CA GLN A 105 4.88 -8.44 -4.37
C GLN A 105 3.80 -8.85 -3.35
N ASP A 106 4.09 -9.87 -2.54
CA ASP A 106 3.13 -10.39 -1.56
C ASP A 106 2.83 -9.40 -0.42
N ILE A 107 3.74 -8.47 -0.18
CA ILE A 107 3.55 -7.37 0.79
C ILE A 107 2.63 -6.26 0.28
N SER A 108 2.21 -6.27 -0.99
CA SER A 108 1.28 -5.25 -1.48
C SER A 108 -0.11 -5.42 -0.86
N VAL A 109 -0.83 -4.31 -0.71
CA VAL A 109 -2.18 -4.32 -0.09
C VAL A 109 -3.13 -5.28 -0.80
N ILE A 110 -3.05 -5.37 -2.14
CA ILE A 110 -3.91 -6.26 -2.95
C ILE A 110 -3.57 -7.72 -2.68
N SER A 111 -2.28 -8.08 -2.68
CA SER A 111 -1.85 -9.45 -2.40
C SER A 111 -2.25 -9.89 -0.98
N GLN A 112 -2.09 -9.01 0.01
CA GLN A 112 -2.44 -9.31 1.40
C GLN A 112 -3.94 -9.48 1.62
N LEU A 113 -4.78 -8.62 1.02
CA LEU A 113 -6.23 -8.75 1.10
C LEU A 113 -6.71 -10.00 0.35
N SER A 114 -6.08 -10.33 -0.77
CA SER A 114 -6.42 -11.52 -1.55
C SER A 114 -6.05 -12.83 -0.85
N ALA A 115 -4.89 -12.89 -0.19
CA ALA A 115 -4.50 -14.03 0.62
C ALA A 115 -5.47 -14.31 1.79
N GLN A 116 -6.19 -13.28 2.24
CA GLN A 116 -7.23 -13.38 3.27
C GLN A 116 -8.63 -13.63 2.71
N GLY A 117 -8.79 -13.77 1.39
CA GLY A 117 -10.07 -13.99 0.73
C GLY A 117 -11.00 -12.77 0.69
N VAL A 118 -10.49 -11.56 0.98
CA VAL A 118 -11.28 -10.32 1.00
C VAL A 118 -11.61 -9.85 -0.42
N THR A 119 -10.68 -10.05 -1.37
CA THR A 119 -10.79 -9.59 -2.76
C THR A 119 -9.98 -10.49 -3.70
N PRO A 120 -10.31 -10.61 -4.99
CA PRO A 120 -9.37 -11.18 -5.97
C PRO A 120 -8.03 -10.43 -6.01
N ARG A 121 -6.97 -11.09 -6.48
CA ARG A 121 -5.63 -10.48 -6.64
C ARG A 121 -5.56 -9.56 -7.87
N VAL A 122 -6.46 -8.60 -7.96
CA VAL A 122 -6.62 -7.61 -9.02
C VAL A 122 -7.06 -6.29 -8.41
N PHE A 123 -6.74 -5.19 -9.06
CA PHE A 123 -7.30 -3.88 -8.74
C PHE A 123 -7.69 -3.15 -10.02
N SER A 124 -8.69 -2.29 -9.93
CA SER A 124 -9.12 -1.42 -11.00
C SER A 124 -9.04 0.02 -10.53
N HIS A 125 -8.53 0.91 -11.37
CA HIS A 125 -8.51 2.34 -11.10
C HIS A 125 -9.14 3.09 -12.27
N CYS A 126 -9.94 4.10 -11.96
CA CYS A 126 -10.44 5.07 -12.92
C CYS A 126 -10.00 6.44 -12.42
N LEU A 127 -9.09 7.09 -13.13
CA LEU A 127 -8.57 8.40 -12.78
C LEU A 127 -9.32 9.46 -13.59
N ARG A 128 -9.76 10.53 -12.92
CA ARG A 128 -10.30 11.69 -13.63
C ARG A 128 -9.14 12.51 -14.19
N GLY A 129 -9.15 12.76 -15.50
CA GLY A 129 -8.05 13.41 -16.21
C GLY A 129 -8.06 14.95 -16.20
N ASP A 130 -9.04 15.57 -15.54
CA ASP A 130 -9.12 17.03 -15.44
C ASP A 130 -8.33 17.58 -14.23
N ILE A 131 -8.15 18.90 -14.18
CA ILE A 131 -7.44 19.58 -13.08
C ILE A 131 -8.15 19.47 -11.72
N THR A 132 -9.40 19.05 -11.70
CA THR A 132 -10.19 18.91 -10.47
C THR A 132 -9.91 17.58 -9.77
N GLY A 133 -9.20 16.65 -10.43
CA GLY A 133 -8.66 15.43 -9.82
C GLY A 133 -9.73 14.43 -9.37
N GLY A 134 -9.35 13.34 -8.71
CA GLY A 134 -10.29 12.32 -8.23
C GLY A 134 -10.41 11.11 -9.14
N GLY A 135 -11.46 10.32 -8.93
CA GLY A 135 -11.61 9.01 -9.55
C GLY A 135 -12.10 7.95 -8.56
N ALA A 136 -11.97 6.69 -8.96
CA ALA A 136 -12.30 5.54 -8.13
C ALA A 136 -11.14 4.54 -8.14
N LEU A 137 -10.83 4.00 -6.97
CA LEU A 137 -9.95 2.85 -6.80
C LEU A 137 -10.77 1.71 -6.23
N VAL A 138 -10.79 0.58 -6.94
CA VAL A 138 -11.41 -0.67 -6.50
C VAL A 138 -10.29 -1.68 -6.28
N MET A 139 -10.13 -2.13 -5.03
CA MET A 139 -9.30 -3.29 -4.71
C MET A 139 -10.12 -4.53 -5.06
N GLY A 140 -10.15 -4.86 -6.35
CA GLY A 140 -10.95 -5.91 -6.95
C GLY A 140 -11.14 -5.66 -8.45
N GLU A 141 -11.93 -6.51 -9.08
CA GLU A 141 -12.22 -6.42 -10.52
C GLU A 141 -13.50 -5.62 -10.76
N VAL A 142 -13.44 -4.67 -11.70
CA VAL A 142 -14.62 -4.01 -12.26
C VAL A 142 -15.00 -4.74 -13.54
N VAL A 143 -16.26 -5.15 -13.64
CA VAL A 143 -16.81 -5.77 -14.85
C VAL A 143 -17.44 -4.67 -15.70
N GLU A 144 -16.84 -4.40 -16.84
CA GLU A 144 -17.38 -3.52 -17.88
C GLU A 144 -17.37 -4.30 -19.21
N PRO A 145 -18.43 -4.25 -20.05
CA PRO A 145 -18.58 -5.11 -21.22
C PRO A 145 -17.44 -4.97 -22.25
N ASP A 146 -16.86 -3.78 -22.34
CA ASP A 146 -15.90 -3.41 -23.39
C ASP A 146 -14.44 -3.39 -22.91
N ILE A 147 -14.11 -4.08 -21.80
CA ILE A 147 -12.72 -4.21 -21.35
C ILE A 147 -11.93 -5.07 -22.32
N VAL A 148 -10.87 -4.48 -22.88
CA VAL A 148 -9.89 -5.18 -23.72
C VAL A 148 -8.68 -5.55 -22.87
N TYR A 149 -8.32 -6.83 -22.90
CA TYR A 149 -7.20 -7.38 -22.13
C TYR A 149 -5.93 -7.53 -22.97
N THR A 150 -4.77 -7.35 -22.33
CA THR A 150 -3.45 -7.66 -22.87
C THR A 150 -2.58 -8.27 -21.77
N PRO A 151 -1.66 -9.20 -22.07
CA PRO A 151 -0.73 -9.71 -21.07
C PRO A 151 0.09 -8.58 -20.42
N LEU A 152 0.09 -8.53 -19.08
CA LEU A 152 0.85 -7.52 -18.32
C LEU A 152 2.38 -7.71 -18.48
N VAL A 153 2.80 -8.96 -18.69
CA VAL A 153 4.18 -9.33 -19.01
C VAL A 153 4.12 -10.23 -20.24
N LEU A 154 4.97 -9.95 -21.23
CA LEU A 154 5.14 -10.83 -22.39
C LEU A 154 5.72 -12.16 -21.89
N SER A 155 5.18 -13.29 -22.35
CA SER A 155 5.73 -14.61 -22.04
C SER A 155 7.22 -14.65 -22.40
N GLN A 156 8.07 -14.98 -21.43
CA GLN A 156 9.47 -15.33 -21.67
C GLN A 156 9.59 -16.72 -22.28
#